data_AF-A0A9P0X2U1-F1
#
_entry.id   AF-A0A9P0X2U1-F1
#
_cell.length_a   1.000
_cell.length_b   1.000
_cell.length_c   1.000
_cell.angle_alpha   90.00
_cell.angle_beta   90.00
_cell.angle_gamma   90.00
#
_symmetry.space_group_name_H-M   'P 1'
#
loop_
_entity.id
_entity.type
_entity.pdbx_description
1 polymer ?
#
loop_
_entity_poly.entity_id
_entity_poly.type
_entity_poly.pdbx_seq_one_letter_code
_entity_poly.pdbx_strand_id
1 'polypeptide(L)' 'MDPRRLRVQNKTPSCKFETPLDDETKNSLINIFSKLTGLNSRQSTRCLEEKDWDLKIALEYFMKLLKLDNIECLTN' A
#
# COMPACT_ATOMS: atom_id res chain seq x y z
N MET A 1 -21.65 17.20 32.85
CA MET A 1 -22.15 17.59 31.51
C MET A 1 -21.39 18.85 31.12
N ASP A 2 -20.59 18.96 30.05
CA ASP A 2 -20.33 18.13 28.88
C ASP A 2 -18.96 18.60 28.29
N PRO A 3 -17.90 17.76 28.22
CA PRO A 3 -16.66 18.18 27.57
C PRO A 3 -16.78 17.87 26.08
N ARG A 4 -16.97 18.91 25.26
CA ARG A 4 -16.93 18.84 23.80
C ARG A 4 -15.55 18.34 23.36
N ARG A 5 -15.39 17.01 23.29
CA ARG A 5 -14.30 16.33 22.62
C ARG A 5 -14.39 16.69 21.14
N LEU A 6 -13.58 17.66 20.72
CA LEU A 6 -13.23 17.83 19.32
C LEU A 6 -12.64 16.50 18.86
N ARG A 7 -13.49 15.70 18.22
CA ARG A 7 -13.11 14.47 17.51
C ARG A 7 -12.19 14.92 16.40
N VAL A 8 -10.88 14.95 16.68
CA VAL A 8 -9.84 15.00 15.66
C VAL A 8 -10.15 13.81 14.77
N GLN A 9 -10.72 14.08 13.60
CA GLN A 9 -10.83 13.08 12.56
C GLN A 9 -9.38 12.79 12.20
N ASN A 10 -8.84 11.70 12.73
CA ASN A 10 -7.63 11.06 12.24
C ASN A 10 -7.99 10.45 10.87
N LYS A 11 -8.30 11.32 9.91
CA LYS A 11 -8.33 10.94 8.49
C LYS A 11 -6.87 10.79 8.12
N THR A 12 -6.34 9.59 8.38
CA THR A 12 -5.19 9.09 7.64
C THR A 12 -5.45 9.44 6.18
N PRO A 13 -4.54 10.15 5.49
CA PRO A 13 -4.67 10.37 4.07
C PRO A 13 -4.57 8.98 3.43
N SER A 14 -5.73 8.35 3.21
CA SER A 14 -5.84 7.18 2.35
C SER A 14 -5.80 7.79 0.97
N CYS A 15 -4.69 7.59 0.28
CA CYS A 15 -4.52 8.05 -1.08
C CYS A 15 -5.30 7.07 -1.97
N LYS A 16 -6.63 7.03 -1.80
CA LYS A 16 -7.50 6.32 -2.73
C LYS A 16 -7.64 7.24 -3.92
N PHE A 17 -7.13 6.81 -5.06
CA PHE A 17 -7.38 7.49 -6.32
C PHE A 17 -8.88 7.33 -6.62
N GLU A 18 -9.63 8.43 -6.58
CA GLU A 18 -11.07 8.46 -6.88
C GLU A 18 -11.34 8.21 -8.38
N THR A 19 -10.29 8.26 -9.21
CA THR A 19 -10.25 7.90 -10.62
C THR A 19 -9.41 6.63 -10.85
N PRO A 20 -9.74 5.80 -11.86
CA PRO A 20 -8.88 4.70 -12.26
C PRO A 20 -7.48 5.22 -12.56
N LEU A 21 -6.48 4.65 -11.89
CA LEU A 21 -5.08 4.95 -12.17
C LEU A 21 -4.74 4.60 -13.61
N ASP A 22 -4.14 5.56 -14.32
CA ASP A 22 -3.57 5.35 -15.64
C ASP A 22 -2.32 4.46 -15.55
N ASP A 23 -1.93 3.88 -16.69
CA ASP A 23 -0.84 2.91 -16.75
C ASP A 23 0.53 3.53 -16.42
N GLU A 24 0.73 4.83 -16.66
CA GLU A 24 1.98 5.53 -16.33
C GLU A 24 2.12 5.68 -14.80
N THR A 25 1.04 6.08 -14.13
CA THR A 25 1.02 6.19 -12.67
C THR A 25 1.18 4.81 -12.02
N LYS A 26 0.53 3.76 -12.55
CA LYS A 26 0.72 2.37 -12.07
C LYS A 26 2.16 1.92 -12.21
N ASN A 27 2.78 2.13 -13.37
CA ASN A 27 4.18 1.78 -13.60
C ASN A 27 5.12 2.52 -12.64
N SER A 28 4.83 3.79 -12.35
CA SER A 28 5.58 4.57 -11.37
C SER A 28 5.45 4.00 -9.96
N LEU A 29 4.24 3.63 -9.54
CA LEU A 29 4.00 2.99 -8.25
C LEU A 29 4.72 1.65 -8.12
N ILE A 30 4.66 0.81 -9.16
CA ILE A 30 5.37 -0.48 -9.20
C ILE A 30 6.88 -0.27 -9.05
N ASN A 31 7.45 0.71 -9.77
CA ASN A 31 8.88 1.00 -9.71
C ASN A 31 9.30 1.49 -8.31
N ILE A 32 8.52 2.41 -7.72
CA ILE A 32 8.76 2.91 -6.36
C ILE A 32 8.67 1.76 -5.34
N PHE A 33 7.60 0.97 -5.41
CA PHE A 33 7.39 -0.14 -4.48
C PHE A 33 8.50 -1.20 -4.59
N SER A 34 8.89 -1.57 -5.81
CA SER A 34 9.98 -2.51 -6.08
C SER A 34 11.30 -2.02 -5.49
N LYS A 35 11.62 -0.73 -5.65
CA LYS A 35 12.84 -0.13 -5.07
C LYS A 35 12.82 -0.11 -3.54
N LEU A 36 11.66 0.10 -2.93
CA LEU A 36 11.53 0.15 -1.46
C LEU A 36 11.55 -1.24 -0.82
N THR A 37 10.98 -2.24 -1.49
CA THR A 37 10.76 -3.59 -0.93
C THR A 37 11.78 -4.61 -1.41
N GLY A 38 12.51 -4.32 -2.49
CA GLY A 38 13.39 -5.27 -3.18
C GLY A 38 12.64 -6.33 -4.00
N LEU A 39 11.31 -6.25 -4.08
CA LEU A 39 10.50 -7.15 -4.88
C LEU A 39 10.64 -6.85 -6.38
N ASN A 40 10.43 -7.87 -7.20
CA ASN A 40 10.38 -7.66 -8.65
C ASN A 40 9.04 -7.04 -9.08
N SER A 41 8.99 -6.54 -10.32
CA SER A 41 7.81 -5.85 -10.87
C SER A 41 6.52 -6.67 -10.75
N ARG A 42 6.56 -8.00 -10.99
CA ARG A 42 5.37 -8.87 -10.92
C ARG A 42 4.83 -8.97 -9.49
N GLN A 43 5.72 -9.14 -8.51
CA GLN A 43 5.34 -9.23 -7.09
C GLN A 43 4.84 -7.89 -6.56
N SER A 44 5.53 -6.80 -6.91
CA SER A 44 5.13 -5.44 -6.59
C SER A 44 3.75 -5.11 -7.15
N THR A 45 3.48 -5.49 -8.40
CA THR A 45 2.17 -5.30 -9.04
C THR A 45 1.08 -6.03 -8.28
N ARG A 46 1.25 -7.33 -7.99
CA ARG A 46 0.28 -8.11 -7.21
C ARG A 46 -0.02 -7.49 -5.84
N CYS A 47 1.02 -7.06 -5.12
CA CYS A 47 0.89 -6.47 -3.79
C CYS A 47 0.12 -5.14 -3.83
N LEU A 48 0.39 -4.31 -4.84
CA LEU A 48 -0.31 -3.05 -5.07
C LEU A 48 -1.77 -3.31 -5.48
N GLU A 49 -2.03 -4.23 -6.40
CA GLU A 49 -3.39 -4.60 -6.82
C GLU A 49 -4.24 -5.13 -5.66
N GLU A 50 -3.67 -5.99 -4.79
CA GLU A 50 -4.39 -6.56 -3.64
C GLU A 50 -4.78 -5.50 -2.59
N LYS A 51 -4.16 -4.31 -2.64
CA LYS A 51 -4.45 -3.18 -1.76
C LYS A 51 -4.98 -1.97 -2.53
N ASP A 52 -5.65 -2.21 -3.65
CA ASP A 52 -6.30 -1.18 -4.48
C ASP A 52 -5.36 -0.03 -4.90
N TRP A 53 -4.09 -0.38 -5.16
CA TRP A 53 -3.01 0.54 -5.49
C TRP A 53 -2.71 1.60 -4.41
N ASP A 54 -3.19 1.42 -3.18
CA ASP A 54 -2.81 2.25 -2.05
C ASP A 54 -1.40 1.86 -1.58
N LEU A 55 -0.42 2.66 -2.00
CA LEU A 55 1.00 2.43 -1.71
C LEU A 55 1.28 2.27 -0.22
N LYS A 56 0.60 3.05 0.63
CA LYS A 56 0.81 3.01 2.08
C LYS A 56 0.33 1.67 2.64
N ILE A 57 -0.89 1.27 2.27
CA ILE A 57 -1.47 0.01 2.75
C ILE A 57 -0.66 -1.19 2.21
N ALA A 58 -0.23 -1.14 0.95
CA ALA A 58 0.64 -2.17 0.36
C ALA A 58 1.98 -2.29 1.12
N LEU A 59 2.60 -1.17 1.49
CA LEU A 59 3.85 -1.19 2.27
C LEU A 59 3.63 -1.71 3.68
N GLU A 60 2.55 -1.30 4.35
CA GLU A 60 2.19 -1.82 5.67
C GLU A 60 1.93 -3.33 5.63
N TYR A 61 1.26 -3.82 4.59
CA TYR A 61 1.02 -5.24 4.36
C TYR A 61 2.34 -6.00 4.13
N PHE A 62 3.20 -5.51 3.24
CA PHE A 62 4.51 -6.10 3.00
C PHE A 62 5.36 -6.16 4.27
N MET A 63 5.42 -5.08 5.06
CA MET A 63 6.14 -5.07 6.34
C MET A 63 5.58 -6.07 7.35
N LYS A 64 4.27 -6.34 7.34
CA LYS A 64 3.67 -7.39 8.18
C LYS A 64 4.11 -8.78 7.72
N LEU A 65 4.16 -9.03 6.41
CA LEU A 65 4.67 -10.29 5.87
C LEU A 65 6.14 -10.53 6.24
N LEU A 66 6.99 -9.50 6.13
CA LEU A 66 8.39 -9.54 6.57
C LEU A 66 8.52 -9.93 8.05
N LYS A 67 7.71 -9.32 8.92
CA LYS A 67 7.77 -9.58 10.37
C LYS A 67 7.29 -10.99 10.75
N LEU A 68 6.47 -11.61 9.91
CA LEU A 68 5.93 -12.95 10.12
C LEU A 68 6.75 -14.04 9.41
N ASP A 69 7.88 -13.67 8.77
CA ASP A 69 8.71 -14.54 7.93
C ASP A 69 7.94 -15.23 6.78
N ASN A 70 6.80 -14.64 6.38
CA ASN A 70 5.87 -15.18 5.39
C ASN A 70 6.07 -14.57 3.98
N ILE A 71 7.28 -14.12 3.67
CA ILE A 71 7.62 -13.54 2.34
C ILE A 71 7.35 -14.54 1.22
N GLU A 72 7.47 -15.85 1.50
CA GLU A 72 7.28 -16.92 0.50
C GLU A 72 5.88 -16.89 -0.15
N CYS A 73 4.88 -16.31 0.53
CA CYS A 73 3.55 -16.12 -0.05
C CYS A 73 3.54 -15.17 -1.26
N LEU A 74 4.57 -14.35 -1.43
CA LEU A 74 4.73 -13.43 -2.56
C LEU A 74 5.55 -14.04 -3.71
N THR A 75 6.21 -15.17 -3.52
CA THR A 75 7.12 -15.77 -4.52
C THR A 75 6.47 -16.80 -5.46
N ASN A 76 5.25 -17.26 -5.16
CA ASN A 76 4.55 -18.31 -5.93
C ASN A 76 3.63 -17.79 -7.05
#